data_AF-A0A5K0WJX4-F1
#
_entry.id   AF-A0A5K0WJX4-F1
#
_cell.length_a   1.000
_cell.length_b   1.000
_cell.length_c   1.000
_cell.angle_alpha   90.00
_cell.angle_beta   90.00
_cell.angle_gamma   90.00
#
_symmetry.space_group_name_H-M   'P 1'
#
loop_
_entity.id
_entity.type
_entity.pdbx_description
1 polymer ?
#
loop_
_entity_poly.entity_id
_entity_poly.type
_entity_poly.pdbx_seq_one_letter_code
_entity_poly.pdbx_strand_id
1 'polypeptide(L)' 'ELDGPNVRLADYFDVIAGTSTGGLVTAMLTAPDENRRPLFAAKDIVPFYLENCPKIFPQYT' A
#
# COMPACT_ATOMS: atom_id res chain seq x y z
N GLU A 1 3.80 -14.32 16.49
CA GLU A 1 4.49 -13.08 16.07
C GLU A 1 4.61 -12.18 17.29
N LEU A 2 5.72 -11.44 17.42
CA LEU A 2 6.05 -10.66 18.62
C LEU A 2 5.15 -9.42 18.80
N ASP A 3 4.71 -8.79 17.70
CA ASP A 3 4.04 -7.47 17.76
C ASP A 3 2.54 -7.50 17.37
N GLY A 4 2.01 -8.69 17.05
CA GLY A 4 0.60 -8.90 16.71
C GLY A 4 0.24 -8.53 15.26
N PRO A 5 -0.99 -8.87 14.80
CA PRO A 5 -1.36 -8.82 13.38
C PRO A 5 -1.66 -7.40 12.84
N ASN A 6 -1.71 -6.39 13.73
CA ASN A 6 -2.13 -5.04 13.40
C ASN A 6 -0.97 -4.07 13.11
N VAL A 7 0.27 -4.54 13.25
CA VAL A 7 1.44 -3.74 12.87
C VAL A 7 1.49 -3.53 11.36
N ARG A 8 2.09 -2.40 10.99
CA ARG A 8 2.23 -1.93 9.61
C ARG A 8 3.65 -1.44 9.40
N LEU A 9 4.07 -1.35 8.14
CA LEU A 9 5.41 -0.84 7.82
C LEU A 9 5.62 0.58 8.36
N ALA A 10 4.59 1.43 8.31
CA ALA A 10 4.66 2.80 8.86
C ALA A 10 4.90 2.88 10.38
N ASP A 11 4.78 1.77 11.13
CA ASP A 11 5.11 1.76 12.57
C ASP A 11 6.61 1.71 12.85
N TYR A 12 7.41 1.31 11.87
CA TYR A 12 8.84 1.03 12.03
C TYR A 12 9.73 1.95 11.20
N PHE A 13 9.18 2.65 10.21
CA PHE A 13 9.94 3.50 9.31
C PHE A 13 9.55 4.96 9.49
N ASP A 14 10.50 5.78 9.96
CA ASP A 14 10.33 7.23 10.10
C ASP A 14 10.12 7.93 8.75
N VAL A 15 10.71 7.37 7.69
CA VAL A 15 10.62 7.90 6.32
C VAL A 15 10.37 6.75 5.35
N ILE A 16 9.38 6.95 4.49
CA ILE A 16 9.05 6.04 3.38
C ILE A 16 9.01 6.87 2.10
N ALA A 17 9.73 6.43 1.08
CA ALA A 17 9.81 7.11 -0.21
C ALA A 17 9.60 6.11 -1.36
N GLY A 18 9.04 6.61 -2.47
CA GLY A 18 8.78 5.80 -3.65
C GLY A 18 8.58 6.68 -4.88
N THR A 19 8.99 6.18 -6.05
CA THR A 19 8.83 6.84 -7.35
C THR A 19 8.04 5.94 -8.29
N SER A 20 7.22 6.51 -9.18
CA SER A 20 6.33 5.76 -10.08
C SER A 20 5.35 4.87 -9.28
N THR A 21 5.20 3.58 -9.63
CA THR A 21 4.42 2.60 -8.86
C THR A 21 4.86 2.51 -7.40
N GLY A 22 6.15 2.73 -7.12
CA GLY A 22 6.66 2.83 -5.76
C GLY A 22 6.04 3.99 -4.97
N GLY A 23 5.77 5.12 -5.61
CA GLY A 23 5.11 6.26 -4.97
C GLY A 23 3.64 6.00 -4.64
N LEU A 24 2.94 5.26 -5.51
CA LEU A 24 1.59 4.77 -5.22
C LEU A 24 1.60 3.81 -4.02
N VAL A 25 2.55 2.87 -3.99
CA VAL A 25 2.72 1.95 -2.86
C VAL A 25 3.04 2.69 -1.56
N THR A 26 3.91 3.70 -1.61
CA THR A 26 4.17 4.58 -0.46
C THR A 26 2.88 5.20 0.04
N ALA A 27 2.09 5.83 -0.84
CA ALA A 27 0.83 6.46 -0.45
C ALA A 27 -0.16 5.45 0.17
N MET A 28 -0.30 4.25 -0.40
CA MET A 28 -1.17 3.20 0.14
C MET A 28 -0.76 2.76 1.55
N LEU A 29 0.54 2.72 1.83
CA LEU A 29 1.09 2.26 3.11
C LEU A 29 1.20 3.36 4.18
N THR A 30 1.00 4.63 3.83
CA THR A 30 1.14 5.76 4.76
C THR A 30 -0.10 6.64 4.87
N ALA A 31 -1.03 6.59 3.92
CA ALA A 31 -2.27 7.34 4.01
C ALA A 31 -3.12 6.81 5.18
N PRO A 32 -3.60 7.69 6.07
CA PRO A 32 -4.37 7.27 7.23
C PRO A 32 -5.82 6.92 6.87
N ASP A 33 -6.38 5.93 7.56
CA ASP A 33 -7.81 5.66 7.64
C ASP A 33 -8.48 6.49 8.77
N GLU A 34 -9.76 6.23 9.04
CA GLU A 34 -10.54 6.89 10.11
C GLU A 34 -9.95 6.66 11.52
N ASN A 35 -9.18 5.59 11.71
CA ASN A 35 -8.51 5.24 12.96
C ASN A 35 -7.06 5.76 13.03
N ARG A 36 -6.63 6.57 12.05
CA ARG A 36 -5.24 7.06 11.90
C ARG A 36 -4.22 5.92 11.74
N ARG A 37 -4.62 4.82 11.11
CA ARG A 37 -3.76 3.70 10.72
C ARG A 37 -3.59 3.68 9.20
N PRO A 38 -2.49 3.11 8.66
CA PRO A 38 -2.36 2.92 7.22
C PRO A 38 -3.59 2.24 6.60
N LEU A 39 -4.13 2.87 5.57
CA LEU A 39 -5.33 2.42 4.86
C LEU A 39 -5.17 1.02 4.26
N PHE A 40 -3.96 0.67 3.82
CA PHE A 40 -3.62 -0.65 3.32
C PHE A 40 -2.53 -1.32 4.17
N ALA A 41 -2.63 -2.64 4.32
CA ALA A 41 -1.51 -3.47 4.75
C ALA A 41 -0.64 -3.86 3.54
N ALA A 42 0.61 -4.24 3.79
CA ALA A 42 1.54 -4.65 2.73
C ALA A 42 1.00 -5.81 1.87
N LYS A 43 0.25 -6.74 2.49
CA LYS A 43 -0.39 -7.87 1.81
C LYS A 43 -1.50 -7.46 0.82
N ASP A 44 -2.05 -6.26 0.95
CA ASP A 44 -3.17 -5.78 0.13
C ASP A 44 -2.70 -5.14 -1.19
N ILE A 45 -1.40 -4.83 -1.31
CA ILE A 45 -0.81 -4.16 -2.48
C ILE A 45 -0.90 -5.03 -3.75
N VAL A 46 -0.59 -6.32 -3.64
CA VAL A 46 -0.66 -7.24 -4.79
C VAL A 46 -2.11 -7.42 -5.27
N PRO A 47 -3.09 -7.75 -4.41
CA PRO A 47 -4.50 -7.77 -4.79
C PRO A 47 -4.98 -6.48 -5.46
N PHE A 48 -4.59 -5.31 -4.93
CA PHE A 48 -4.94 -4.02 -5.54
C PHE A 48 -4.48 -3.92 -6.99
N TYR A 49 -3.22 -4.26 -7.29
CA TYR A 49 -2.73 -4.22 -8.66
C TYR A 49 -3.36 -5.29 -9.55
N LEU A 50 -3.61 -6.50 -9.05
CA LEU A 50 -4.29 -7.53 -9.84
C LEU A 50 -5.69 -7.08 -10.27
N GLU A 51 -6.42 -6.38 -9.40
CA GLU A 51 -7.74 -5.85 -9.72
C GLU A 51 -7.68 -4.62 -10.64
N ASN A 52 -6.74 -3.71 -10.40
CA ASN A 52 -6.75 -2.38 -11.04
C ASN A 52 -5.84 -2.28 -12.27
N CYS A 53 -4.83 -3.15 -12.45
CA CYS A 53 -3.93 -3.12 -13.60
C CYS A 53 -4.65 -3.12 -14.95
N PRO A 54 -5.70 -3.94 -15.20
CA PRO A 54 -6.42 -3.88 -16.47
C PRO A 54 -7.10 -2.54 -16.74
N LYS A 55 -7.44 -1.77 -15.69
CA LYS A 55 -8.03 -0.43 -15.78
C LYS A 55 -6.97 0.65 -15.96
N ILE A 56 -5.82 0.49 -15.30
CA ILE A 56 -4.68 1.42 -15.37
C ILE A 56 -3.95 1.29 -16.72
N PHE A 57 -3.78 0.05 -17.19
CA PHE A 57 -3.08 -0.29 -18.44
C PHE A 57 -4.00 -1.12 -19.35
N PRO A 58 -5.10 -0.53 -19.86
CA PRO A 58 -6.02 -1.23 -20.74
C PRO A 58 -5.26 -1.75 -21.97
N GLN A 59 -5.41 -3.05 -22.23
CA GLN A 59 -4.89 -3.69 -23.44
C GLN A 59 -5.94 -3.54 -24.53
N TYR A 60 -5.79 -2.51 -25.36
CA TYR A 60 -6.58 -2.39 -26.58
C TYR A 60 -5.92 -3.27 -27.65
N THR A 61 -6.48 -4.46 -27.88
CA THR A 61 -6.22 -5.28 -29.06
C THR A 61 -7.18 -4.90 -30.18
#